data_AF-A0A1H0MWF8-F1
#
_entry.id   AF-A0A1H0MWF8-F1
#
_cell.length_a   1.000
_cell.length_b   1.000
_cell.length_c   1.000
_cell.angle_alpha   90.00
_cell.angle_beta   90.00
_cell.angle_gamma   90.00
#
_symmetry.space_group_name_H-M   'P 1'
#
loop_
_entity.id
_entity.type
_entity.pdbx_description
1 polymer ?
#
loop_
_entity_poly.entity_id
_entity_poly.type
_entity_poly.pdbx_seq_one_letter_code
_entity_poly.pdbx_strand_id
1 'polypeptide(L)'
;MTGAGHPTRHRDGSPWEDRAGYSRAARAGEWVAVSGTTAPDGAQRFPGDTFGQATAALEQVIAAVEHLGGSRFDIIRTRLLLVPGADVDAASRAHRELLGDVSPANSVYFVAGLVGEGLLVEIEADAVVGSGRPR
;
A
#
# COMPACT_ATOMS: atom_id res chain seq x y z
N MET A 1 -25.58 1.67 -17.95
CA MET A 1 -25.25 2.94 -17.25
C MET A 1 -25.79 2.85 -15.84
N THR A 2 -25.06 2.26 -14.91
CA THR A 2 -25.36 2.34 -13.47
C THR A 2 -24.70 3.62 -12.96
N GLY A 3 -25.48 4.54 -12.39
CA GLY A 3 -24.94 5.76 -11.80
C GLY A 3 -23.89 5.38 -10.76
N ALA A 4 -22.70 5.99 -10.85
CA ALA A 4 -21.64 5.72 -9.88
C ALA A 4 -22.18 6.10 -8.50
N GLY A 5 -22.44 5.08 -7.67
CA GLY A 5 -22.78 5.28 -6.26
C GLY A 5 -21.69 6.08 -5.56
N HIS A 6 -22.01 6.65 -4.41
CA HIS A 6 -21.02 7.37 -3.61
C HIS A 6 -19.83 6.45 -3.30
N PRO A 7 -18.57 6.95 -3.34
CA PRO A 7 -17.42 6.12 -3.05
C PRO A 7 -17.51 5.48 -1.66
N THR A 8 -17.23 4.18 -1.57
CA THR A 8 -17.07 3.49 -0.27
C THR A 8 -15.66 3.76 0.24
N ARG A 9 -15.50 4.00 1.53
CA ARG A 9 -14.19 4.32 2.15
C ARG A 9 -13.88 3.31 3.24
N HIS A 10 -12.62 2.90 3.29
CA HIS A 10 -12.07 2.13 4.39
C HIS A 10 -11.12 3.03 5.19
N ARG A 11 -11.36 3.08 6.51
CA ARG A 11 -10.57 3.79 7.49
C ARG A 11 -10.00 2.80 8.48
N ASP A 12 -8.71 2.94 8.80
CA ASP A 12 -7.99 2.02 9.67
C ASP A 12 -7.82 2.57 11.11
N GLY A 13 -8.30 3.79 11.37
CA GLY A 13 -8.24 4.42 12.69
C GLY A 13 -6.94 5.18 12.95
N SER A 14 -6.09 5.38 11.94
CA SER A 14 -4.95 6.28 12.05
C SER A 14 -5.40 7.70 12.47
N PRO A 15 -4.76 8.32 13.47
CA PRO A 15 -5.07 9.70 13.88
C PRO A 15 -4.95 10.72 12.74
N TRP A 16 -4.17 10.39 11.70
CA TRP A 16 -4.01 11.24 10.53
C TRP A 16 -5.25 11.27 9.63
N GLU A 17 -6.09 10.23 9.64
CA GLU A 17 -7.29 10.20 8.80
C GLU A 17 -8.25 11.35 9.15
N ASP A 18 -8.40 11.65 10.45
CA ASP A 18 -9.21 12.78 10.91
C ASP A 18 -8.48 14.12 10.73
N ARG A 19 -7.18 14.18 11.04
CA ARG A 19 -6.41 15.44 11.00
C ARG A 19 -6.16 15.94 9.59
N ALA A 20 -5.89 15.04 8.64
CA ALA A 20 -5.57 15.36 7.26
C ALA A 20 -6.73 15.09 6.29
N GLY A 21 -7.82 14.45 6.73
CA GLY A 21 -9.03 14.29 5.93
C GLY A 21 -8.90 13.27 4.79
N TYR A 22 -8.24 12.13 5.04
CA TYR A 22 -8.15 11.04 4.07
C TYR A 22 -8.75 9.73 4.64
N SER A 23 -8.63 8.64 3.87
CA SER A 23 -9.02 7.28 4.28
C SER A 23 -7.92 6.34 3.82
N ARG A 24 -7.63 5.26 4.55
CA ARG A 24 -6.68 4.24 4.11
C ARG A 24 -6.92 3.79 2.66
N ALA A 25 -8.18 3.58 2.27
CA ALA A 25 -8.52 3.34 0.88
C ALA A 25 -9.92 3.87 0.52
N ALA A 26 -10.15 4.11 -0.77
CA ALA A 26 -11.46 4.48 -1.31
C ALA A 26 -11.76 3.67 -2.57
N ARG A 27 -13.02 3.22 -2.69
CA ARG A 27 -13.54 2.47 -3.83
C ARG A 27 -14.59 3.27 -4.59
N ALA A 28 -14.43 3.40 -5.90
CA ALA A 28 -15.40 3.98 -6.82
C ALA A 28 -15.67 3.00 -7.98
N GLY A 29 -16.83 2.35 -7.96
CA GLY A 29 -17.11 1.24 -8.89
C GLY A 29 -16.18 0.06 -8.62
N GLU A 30 -15.40 -0.36 -9.61
CA GLU A 30 -14.42 -1.44 -9.49
C GLU A 30 -13.03 -0.93 -9.05
N TRP A 31 -12.78 0.38 -9.13
CA TRP A 31 -11.48 0.96 -8.81
C TRP A 31 -11.31 1.15 -7.31
N VAL A 32 -10.16 0.73 -6.80
CA VAL A 32 -9.72 0.97 -5.43
C VAL A 32 -8.39 1.71 -5.48
N ALA A 33 -8.33 2.86 -4.81
CA ALA A 33 -7.09 3.59 -4.56
C ALA A 33 -6.72 3.43 -3.08
N VAL A 34 -5.49 2.99 -2.83
CA VAL A 34 -4.92 2.86 -1.48
C VAL A 34 -3.95 4.00 -1.24
N SER A 35 -4.14 4.71 -0.13
CA SER A 35 -3.27 5.80 0.29
C SER A 35 -1.85 5.31 0.58
N GLY A 36 -0.89 6.23 0.58
CA GLY A 36 0.47 5.97 1.05
C GLY A 36 0.48 5.29 2.41
N THR A 37 1.13 4.13 2.47
CA THR A 37 1.08 3.22 3.61
C THR A 37 2.49 2.86 4.06
N THR A 38 2.79 3.18 5.32
CA THR A 38 4.02 2.79 6.02
C THR A 38 3.71 1.64 6.97
N ALA A 39 4.74 0.97 7.51
CA ALA A 39 4.53 -0.05 8.53
C ALA A 39 3.83 0.51 9.78
N PRO A 40 2.80 -0.17 10.32
CA PRO A 40 2.26 0.13 11.65
C PRO A 40 3.37 0.02 12.71
N ASP A 41 3.42 0.98 13.63
CA ASP A 41 4.51 1.16 14.61
C ASP A 41 5.92 1.32 13.97
N GLY A 42 5.98 1.47 12.65
CA GLY A 42 7.10 1.94 11.85
C GLY A 42 8.48 1.48 12.31
N ALA A 43 9.34 2.47 12.54
CA ALA A 43 10.72 2.30 12.99
C ALA A 43 10.85 1.74 14.41
N GLN A 44 9.81 1.84 15.25
CA GLN A 44 9.85 1.26 16.60
C GLN A 44 9.80 -0.27 16.52
N ARG A 45 8.97 -0.80 15.63
CA ARG A 45 8.85 -2.24 15.41
C ARG A 45 9.97 -2.79 14.52
N PHE A 46 10.42 -2.00 13.55
CA PHE A 46 11.41 -2.41 12.54
C PHE A 46 12.54 -1.36 12.39
N PRO A 47 13.37 -1.15 13.43
CA PRO A 47 14.41 -0.13 13.41
C PRO A 47 15.50 -0.47 12.39
N GLY A 48 15.64 0.38 11.36
CA GLY A 48 16.64 0.17 10.31
C GLY A 48 16.35 -0.99 9.35
N ASP A 49 15.21 -1.66 9.49
CA ASP A 49 14.86 -2.84 8.69
C ASP A 49 13.90 -2.48 7.55
N THR A 50 14.46 -2.24 6.36
CA THR A 50 13.66 -1.95 5.17
C THR A 50 12.77 -3.11 4.76
N PHE A 51 13.22 -4.36 4.94
CA PHE A 51 12.42 -5.54 4.58
C PHE A 51 11.18 -5.64 5.47
N GLY A 52 11.36 -5.60 6.79
CA GLY A 52 10.26 -5.67 7.75
C GLY A 52 9.26 -4.53 7.59
N GLN A 53 9.75 -3.30 7.36
CA GLN A 53 8.86 -2.17 7.08
C GLN A 53 8.09 -2.32 5.77
N ALA A 54 8.73 -2.80 4.69
CA ALA A 54 8.08 -3.01 3.40
C ALA A 54 7.01 -4.12 3.47
N THR A 55 7.32 -5.23 4.14
CA THR A 55 6.39 -6.34 4.33
C THR A 55 5.15 -5.87 5.09
N ALA A 56 5.33 -5.21 6.24
CA ALA A 56 4.20 -4.73 7.04
C ALA A 56 3.36 -3.67 6.29
N ALA A 57 4.00 -2.78 5.52
CA ALA A 57 3.29 -1.82 4.68
C ALA A 57 2.46 -2.51 3.58
N LEU A 58 3.03 -3.50 2.88
CA LEU A 58 2.33 -4.27 1.84
C LEU A 58 1.15 -5.06 2.38
N GLU A 59 1.29 -5.67 3.57
CA GLU A 59 0.20 -6.36 4.25
C GLU A 59 -0.99 -5.42 4.51
N GLN A 60 -0.71 -4.19 4.97
CA GLN A 60 -1.76 -3.17 5.17
C GLN A 60 -2.39 -2.71 3.85
N VAL A 61 -1.58 -2.57 2.80
CA VAL A 61 -2.09 -2.24 1.46
C VAL A 61 -3.03 -3.32 0.94
N ILE A 62 -2.65 -4.59 1.05
CA ILE A 62 -3.47 -5.73 0.63
C ILE A 62 -4.76 -5.78 1.46
N ALA A 63 -4.65 -5.67 2.79
CA ALA A 63 -5.80 -5.67 3.68
C ALA A 63 -6.78 -4.53 3.35
N ALA A 64 -6.30 -3.34 2.97
CA ALA A 64 -7.15 -2.22 2.58
C ALA A 64 -7.96 -2.51 1.30
N VAL A 65 -7.36 -3.21 0.32
CA VAL A 65 -8.07 -3.66 -0.89
C VAL A 65 -9.12 -4.71 -0.52
N GLU A 66 -8.77 -5.67 0.35
CA GLU A 66 -9.67 -6.73 0.81
C GLU A 66 -10.87 -6.19 1.59
N HIS A 67 -10.68 -5.19 2.44
CA HIS A 67 -11.77 -4.51 3.16
C HIS A 67 -12.78 -3.84 2.22
N LEU A 68 -12.36 -3.47 1.02
CA LEU A 68 -13.22 -2.89 -0.01
C LEU A 68 -13.73 -3.94 -1.01
N GLY A 69 -13.60 -5.23 -0.69
CA GLY A 69 -14.14 -6.35 -1.44
C GLY A 69 -13.31 -6.77 -2.65
N GLY A 70 -12.05 -6.35 -2.73
CA GLY A 70 -11.07 -6.89 -3.67
C GLY A 70 -10.21 -7.99 -3.05
N SER A 71 -9.11 -8.31 -3.72
CA SER A 71 -8.06 -9.22 -3.27
C SER A 71 -6.70 -8.71 -3.73
N ARG A 72 -5.60 -9.28 -3.21
CA ARG A 72 -4.26 -8.96 -3.71
C ARG A 72 -4.09 -9.19 -5.23
N PHE A 73 -4.85 -10.09 -5.83
CA PHE A 73 -4.80 -10.36 -7.27
C PHE A 73 -5.44 -9.24 -8.11
N ASP A 74 -6.25 -8.38 -7.49
CA ASP A 74 -6.85 -7.22 -8.14
C ASP A 74 -5.91 -6.01 -8.17
N ILE A 75 -4.77 -6.08 -7.46
CA ILE A 75 -3.76 -5.02 -7.47
C ILE A 75 -3.08 -5.02 -8.84
N ILE A 76 -3.26 -3.92 -9.57
CA ILE A 76 -2.70 -3.74 -10.91
C ILE A 76 -1.45 -2.87 -10.89
N ARG A 77 -1.24 -2.09 -9.81
CA ARG A 77 -0.09 -1.21 -9.66
C ARG A 77 0.31 -1.06 -8.20
N THR A 78 1.63 -1.04 -7.97
CA THR A 78 2.25 -0.56 -6.73
C THR A 78 3.24 0.57 -7.01
N ARG A 79 3.39 1.49 -6.07
CA ARG A 79 4.48 2.49 -6.05
C ARG A 79 5.17 2.42 -4.71
N LEU A 80 6.49 2.25 -4.71
CA LEU A 80 7.32 2.21 -3.50
C LEU A 80 8.16 3.49 -3.45
N LEU A 81 8.03 4.24 -2.35
CA LEU A 81 8.79 5.45 -2.06
C LEU A 81 9.78 5.12 -0.94
N LEU A 82 11.08 5.11 -1.27
CA LEU A 82 12.17 4.78 -0.36
C LEU A 82 12.93 6.05 0.04
N VAL A 83 13.38 6.14 1.29
CA VAL A 83 14.29 7.23 1.72
C VAL A 83 15.75 6.92 1.35
N PRO A 84 16.65 7.92 1.31
CA PRO A 84 18.07 7.66 1.10
C PRO A 84 18.61 6.79 2.25
N GLY A 85 19.29 5.70 1.91
CA GLY A 85 19.81 4.72 2.88
C GLY A 85 18.89 3.53 3.14
N ALA A 86 17.67 3.51 2.60
CA ALA A 86 16.85 2.30 2.56
C ALA A 86 17.44 1.26 1.58
N ASP A 87 17.27 -0.02 1.89
CA ASP A 87 17.70 -1.13 1.04
C ASP A 87 16.62 -1.49 0.00
N VAL A 88 16.86 -1.11 -1.25
CA VAL A 88 15.94 -1.36 -2.37
C VAL A 88 15.77 -2.85 -2.69
N ASP A 89 16.81 -3.66 -2.50
CA ASP A 89 16.74 -5.11 -2.71
C ASP A 89 15.89 -5.75 -1.62
N ALA A 90 16.02 -5.28 -0.38
CA ALA A 90 15.15 -5.68 0.73
C ALA A 90 13.68 -5.34 0.47
N ALA A 91 13.37 -4.11 0.06
CA ALA A 91 11.99 -3.75 -0.29
C ALA A 91 11.45 -4.58 -1.46
N SER A 92 12.29 -4.87 -2.47
CA SER A 92 11.91 -5.67 -3.64
C SER A 92 11.67 -7.14 -3.29
N ARG A 93 12.43 -7.72 -2.35
CA ARG A 93 12.16 -9.07 -1.83
C ARG A 93 10.82 -9.14 -1.12
N ALA A 94 10.52 -8.19 -0.24
CA ALA A 94 9.22 -8.12 0.45
C ALA A 94 8.06 -8.03 -0.55
N HIS A 95 8.20 -7.20 -1.59
CA HIS A 95 7.22 -7.11 -2.67
C HIS A 95 7.02 -8.44 -3.39
N ARG A 96 8.10 -9.12 -3.76
CA ARG A 96 8.05 -10.42 -4.43
C ARG A 96 7.38 -11.50 -3.56
N GLU A 97 7.60 -11.50 -2.25
CA GLU A 97 7.00 -12.49 -1.34
C GLU A 97 5.47 -12.40 -1.30
N LEU A 98 4.91 -11.18 -1.40
CA LEU A 98 3.46 -10.95 -1.27
C LEU A 98 2.73 -10.84 -2.62
N LEU A 99 3.41 -10.33 -3.64
CA LEU A 99 2.81 -9.96 -4.94
C LEU A 99 3.55 -10.56 -6.15
N GLY A 100 4.55 -11.42 -5.95
CA GLY A 100 5.36 -11.95 -7.04
C GLY A 100 4.59 -12.79 -8.07
N ASP A 101 3.56 -13.51 -7.64
CA ASP A 101 2.63 -14.26 -8.49
C ASP A 101 1.49 -13.39 -9.07
N VAL A 102 1.22 -12.22 -8.46
CA VAL A 102 0.29 -11.20 -8.99
C VAL A 102 0.94 -10.44 -10.15
N SER A 103 2.21 -10.05 -9.98
CA SER A 103 3.00 -9.27 -10.96
C SER A 103 2.33 -7.94 -11.38
N PRO A 104 2.02 -7.04 -10.43
CA PRO A 104 1.47 -5.72 -10.76
C PRO A 104 2.51 -4.84 -11.47
N ALA A 105 2.06 -3.81 -12.17
CA ALA A 105 2.95 -2.74 -12.61
C ALA A 105 3.63 -2.11 -11.39
N ASN A 106 4.93 -1.86 -11.45
CA ASN A 106 5.69 -1.36 -10.31
C ASN A 106 6.52 -0.12 -10.66
N SER A 107 6.66 0.79 -9.72
CA SER A 107 7.60 1.91 -9.79
C SER A 107 8.23 2.11 -8.41
N VAL A 108 9.56 2.26 -8.38
CA VAL A 108 10.32 2.42 -7.14
C VAL A 108 11.13 3.71 -7.24
N TYR A 109 11.01 4.57 -6.24
CA TYR A 109 11.67 5.88 -6.21
C TYR A 109 12.46 6.03 -4.92
N PHE A 110 13.61 6.70 -5.01
CA PHE A 110 14.20 7.34 -3.85
C PHE A 110 13.65 8.77 -3.74
N VAL A 111 13.05 9.09 -2.59
CA VAL A 111 12.53 10.42 -2.24
C VAL A 111 13.42 11.09 -1.19
N ALA A 112 13.21 12.38 -0.92
CA ALA A 112 14.02 13.12 0.06
C ALA A 112 13.78 12.65 1.51
N GLY A 113 12.59 12.15 1.81
CA GLY A 113 12.19 11.69 3.14
C GLY A 113 10.70 11.31 3.19
N LEU A 114 10.29 10.68 4.29
CA LEU A 114 8.91 10.31 4.60
C LEU A 114 8.43 11.04 5.86
N VAL A 115 7.12 11.07 6.09
CA VAL A 115 6.53 11.70 7.28
C VAL A 115 6.61 10.74 8.47
N GLY A 116 7.63 10.92 9.31
CA GLY A 116 7.85 10.13 10.51
C GLY A 116 9.32 9.74 10.66
N GLU A 117 9.81 9.68 11.89
CA GLU A 117 11.21 9.37 12.16
C GLU A 117 11.51 7.88 11.93
N GLY A 118 12.63 7.59 11.25
CA GLY A 118 13.12 6.22 11.01
C GLY A 118 12.30 5.41 10.00
N LEU A 119 11.30 6.00 9.34
CA LEU A 119 10.55 5.36 8.28
C LEU A 119 11.40 5.28 7.01
N LEU A 120 11.47 4.08 6.43
CA LEU A 120 12.36 3.77 5.31
C LEU A 120 11.61 3.63 3.99
N VAL A 121 10.33 3.24 4.05
CA VAL A 121 9.51 2.92 2.88
C VAL A 121 8.04 3.26 3.12
N GLU A 122 7.42 3.83 2.09
CA GLU A 122 5.97 4.05 1.99
C GLU A 122 5.46 3.49 0.67
N ILE A 123 4.27 2.88 0.67
CA ILE A 123 3.74 2.12 -0.45
C ILE A 123 2.32 2.56 -0.78
N GLU A 124 2.07 2.82 -2.06
CA GLU A 124 0.74 3.06 -2.63
C GLU A 124 0.34 1.89 -3.54
N ALA A 125 -0.97 1.68 -3.71
CA ALA A 125 -1.48 0.73 -4.69
C ALA A 125 -2.79 1.18 -5.34
N ASP A 126 -2.95 0.75 -6.60
CA ASP A 126 -4.20 0.82 -7.33
C ASP A 126 -4.68 -0.60 -7.64
N ALA A 127 -5.97 -0.85 -7.43
CA ALA A 127 -6.60 -2.14 -7.72
C ALA A 127 -7.90 -1.98 -8.53
N VAL A 128 -8.22 -3.02 -9.30
CA VAL A 128 -9.47 -3.14 -10.06
C VAL A 128 -10.15 -4.44 -9.63
N VAL A 129 -11.17 -4.32 -8.77
CA VAL A 129 -11.87 -5.46 -8.18
C VAL A 129 -12.48 -6.35 -9.27
N GLY A 130 -12.17 -7.64 -9.23
CA GLY A 130 -12.65 -8.64 -10.20
C GLY A 130 -11.74 -8.79 -11.42
N SER A 131 -10.62 -8.06 -11.49
CA SER A 131 -9.63 -8.21 -12.57
C SER A 131 -8.70 -9.39 -12.36
N GLY A 132 -8.48 -9.80 -11.10
CA GLY A 132 -7.54 -10.85 -10.74
C GLY A 132 -8.15 -12.25 -10.79
N ARG A 133 -7.57 -13.14 -11.61
CA ARG A 133 -7.63 -14.59 -11.37
C ARG A 133 -6.27 -15.08 -10.89
N PRO A 134 -6.19 -15.93 -9.84
CA PRO A 134 -4.96 -16.65 -9.54
C PRO A 134 -4.50 -17.38 -10.79
N ARG A 135 -3.20 -17.28 -11.11
CA ARG A 135 -2.59 -18.05 -12.20
C ARG A 135 -2.46 -19.53 -11.82
#